data_AF-A0A661GIL1-F1
#
_entry.id   AF-A0A661GIL1-F1
#
_cell.length_a   1.000
_cell.length_b   1.000
_cell.length_c   1.000
_cell.angle_alpha   90.00
_cell.angle_beta   90.00
_cell.angle_gamma   90.00
#
_symmetry.space_group_name_H-M   'P 1'
#
loop_
_entity.id
_entity.type
_entity.pdbx_description
1 polymer ?
#
loop_
_entity_poly.entity_id
_entity_poly.type
_entity_poly.pdbx_seq_one_letter_code
_entity_poly.pdbx_strand_id
1 'polypeptide(L)'
;MTDSDNIIFDTASRIFDDLSTAEVINDAEAGTWPEALWQAISESGLNLTWVPEDNGGIGATVLDGFAVIKAAGGAALPVPLAETLFAGWLLAQAGLQVSGETATVVVGDLSLVDGKLSGSAQGVPYARNATQLVALLESAGQVQVVQVNAEQCEITEQTNLAGEPADTVSFNAVSVAQTGQPSEGFNGENVEAMGALIRCVQAAGALSTALELTIEYSMERVQFGRAIGKFQALQHSIAAFAGEVAAMNAAADAAAEAVARAPSIDHEAWIEIATAKTRLEEAVNNGAAVAHQVHGAMGFTYEHSLHHVTRRLWAWRDEFGSDVVWARRLGEEVLSWGADELWPRITAVTDAR
;
A
#
# COMPACT_ATOMS: atom_id res chain seq x y z
N MET A 1 -3.95 11.79 16.65
CA MET A 1 -5.27 11.98 16.02
C MET A 1 -5.87 13.31 16.45
N THR A 2 -5.78 14.33 15.60
CA THR A 2 -6.50 15.59 15.74
C THR A 2 -7.96 15.45 15.28
N ASP A 3 -8.83 16.43 15.57
CA ASP A 3 -10.23 16.44 15.13
C ASP A 3 -10.38 16.39 13.59
N SER A 4 -9.37 16.84 12.83
CA SER A 4 -9.37 16.79 11.36
C SER A 4 -9.03 15.40 10.82
N ASP A 5 -8.11 14.68 11.49
CA ASP A 5 -7.71 13.30 11.15
C ASP A 5 -8.94 12.36 11.13
N ASN A 6 -9.93 12.67 11.96
CA ASN A 6 -11.16 11.89 12.07
C ASN A 6 -12.08 12.09 10.85
N ILE A 7 -12.15 13.29 10.26
CA ILE A 7 -13.12 13.61 9.19
C ILE A 7 -12.75 12.96 7.86
N ILE A 8 -11.46 12.98 7.49
CA ILE A 8 -10.99 12.38 6.22
C ILE A 8 -11.15 10.86 6.30
N PHE A 9 -10.74 10.25 7.41
CA PHE A 9 -10.90 8.82 7.64
C PHE A 9 -12.38 8.40 7.65
N ASP A 10 -13.24 9.13 8.36
CA ASP A 10 -14.69 8.86 8.39
C ASP A 10 -15.33 8.98 7.01
N THR A 11 -14.84 9.91 6.18
CA THR A 11 -15.32 10.08 4.80
C THR A 11 -14.86 8.95 3.90
N ALA A 12 -13.59 8.57 3.99
CA ALA A 12 -13.06 7.42 3.27
C ALA A 12 -13.81 6.14 3.64
N SER A 13 -13.91 5.84 4.93
CA SER A 13 -14.58 4.64 5.44
C SER A 13 -16.03 4.54 4.95
N ARG A 14 -16.80 5.64 5.04
CA ARG A 14 -18.19 5.67 4.56
C ARG A 14 -18.30 5.41 3.06
N ILE A 15 -17.45 6.06 2.25
CA ILE A 15 -17.46 5.86 0.79
C ILE A 15 -17.12 4.40 0.46
N PHE A 16 -16.13 3.84 1.15
CA PHE A 16 -15.65 2.48 0.89
C PHE A 16 -16.67 1.43 1.32
N ASP A 17 -17.30 1.59 2.49
CA ASP A 17 -18.36 0.71 2.97
C ASP A 17 -19.58 0.72 2.04
N ASP A 18 -19.96 1.89 1.52
CA ASP A 18 -21.12 2.04 0.64
C ASP A 18 -20.86 1.54 -0.78
N LEU A 19 -19.64 1.68 -1.31
CA LEU A 19 -19.34 1.51 -2.74
C LEU A 19 -18.34 0.40 -3.08
N SER A 20 -17.60 -0.16 -2.12
CA SER A 20 -16.66 -1.29 -2.31
C SER A 20 -17.30 -2.61 -1.88
N THR A 21 -18.50 -2.91 -2.42
CA THR A 21 -19.21 -4.14 -2.09
C THR A 21 -18.53 -5.38 -2.71
N ALA A 22 -18.84 -6.57 -2.18
CA ALA A 22 -18.34 -7.82 -2.74
C ALA A 22 -18.66 -7.99 -4.24
N GLU A 23 -19.82 -7.52 -4.70
CA GLU A 23 -20.20 -7.53 -6.12
C GLU A 23 -19.28 -6.63 -6.94
N VAL A 24 -19.04 -5.39 -6.48
CA VAL A 24 -18.15 -4.45 -7.16
C VAL A 24 -16.71 -4.99 -7.24
N ILE A 25 -16.21 -5.61 -6.17
CA ILE A 25 -14.87 -6.23 -6.16
C ILE A 25 -14.81 -7.38 -7.17
N ASN A 26 -15.81 -8.26 -7.19
CA ASN A 26 -15.86 -9.39 -8.13
C ASN A 26 -15.96 -8.93 -9.59
N ASP A 27 -16.78 -7.91 -9.88
CA ASP A 27 -16.93 -7.35 -11.22
C ASP A 27 -15.65 -6.68 -11.70
N ALA A 28 -14.92 -6.03 -10.79
CA ALA A 28 -13.62 -5.43 -11.08
C ALA A 28 -12.54 -6.46 -11.37
N GLU A 29 -12.48 -7.57 -10.63
CA GLU A 29 -11.61 -8.70 -10.94
C GLU A 29 -11.95 -9.35 -12.29
N ALA A 30 -13.19 -9.19 -12.78
CA ALA A 30 -13.63 -9.58 -14.12
C ALA A 30 -13.38 -8.51 -15.21
N GLY A 31 -12.77 -7.37 -14.85
CA GLY A 31 -12.39 -6.31 -15.79
C GLY A 31 -13.37 -5.13 -15.87
N THR A 32 -14.39 -5.07 -15.01
CA THR A 32 -15.34 -3.94 -14.99
C THR A 32 -14.80 -2.80 -14.14
N TRP A 33 -14.64 -1.61 -14.73
CA TRP A 33 -14.16 -0.45 -13.98
C TRP A 33 -15.21 0.06 -12.97
N PRO A 34 -14.87 0.20 -11.66
CA PRO A 34 -15.76 0.73 -10.63
C PRO A 34 -15.99 2.26 -10.71
N GLU A 35 -16.65 2.73 -11.77
CA GLU A 35 -16.80 4.16 -12.06
C GLU A 35 -17.39 4.97 -10.88
N ALA A 36 -18.48 4.48 -10.26
CA ALA A 36 -19.13 5.19 -9.15
C ALA A 36 -18.23 5.33 -7.91
N LEU A 37 -17.44 4.30 -7.60
CA LEU A 37 -16.47 4.33 -6.51
C LEU A 37 -15.35 5.34 -6.80
N TRP A 38 -14.76 5.29 -7.99
CA TRP A 38 -13.70 6.22 -8.38
C TRP A 38 -14.20 7.68 -8.43
N GLN A 39 -15.41 7.91 -8.94
CA GLN A 39 -16.02 9.23 -8.97
C GLN A 39 -16.20 9.79 -7.54
N ALA A 40 -16.72 8.99 -6.60
CA ALA A 40 -16.88 9.42 -5.22
C ALA A 40 -15.53 9.73 -4.52
N ILE A 41 -14.50 8.92 -4.78
CA ILE A 41 -13.13 9.16 -4.32
C ILE A 41 -12.59 10.50 -4.86
N SER A 42 -12.76 10.74 -6.16
CA SER A 42 -12.26 11.93 -6.84
C SER A 42 -12.99 13.20 -6.41
N GLU A 43 -14.32 13.16 -6.30
CA GLU A 43 -15.14 14.29 -5.87
C GLU A 43 -14.90 14.68 -4.40
N SER A 44 -14.50 13.73 -3.56
CA SER A 44 -14.13 13.97 -2.17
C SER A 44 -12.66 14.39 -1.99
N GLY A 45 -11.85 14.34 -3.04
CA GLY A 45 -10.42 14.69 -3.01
C GLY A 45 -9.52 13.67 -2.31
N LEU A 46 -10.03 12.46 -2.01
CA LEU A 46 -9.27 11.43 -1.30
C LEU A 46 -8.02 10.98 -2.07
N ASN A 47 -8.07 11.03 -3.40
CA ASN A 47 -6.98 10.78 -4.35
C ASN A 47 -5.87 11.85 -4.35
N LEU A 48 -6.05 12.96 -3.61
CA LEU A 48 -5.11 14.08 -3.53
C LEU A 48 -4.55 14.30 -2.11
N THR A 49 -4.81 13.38 -1.17
CA THR A 49 -4.44 13.53 0.26
C THR A 49 -2.93 13.57 0.52
N TRP A 50 -2.08 13.03 -0.36
CA TRP A 50 -0.62 13.15 -0.27
C TRP A 50 -0.01 14.26 -1.13
N VAL A 51 -0.84 15.08 -1.74
CA VAL A 51 -0.40 16.17 -2.61
C VAL A 51 -0.45 17.48 -1.82
N PRO A 52 0.66 18.25 -1.74
CA PRO A 52 0.63 19.60 -1.19
C PRO A 52 -0.25 20.56 -2.01
N GLU A 53 -0.79 21.62 -1.39
CA GLU A 53 -1.65 22.59 -2.07
C GLU A 53 -0.96 23.25 -3.28
N ASP A 54 0.34 23.58 -3.16
CA ASP A 54 1.15 24.18 -4.23
C ASP A 54 1.30 23.26 -5.46
N ASN A 55 1.04 21.97 -5.29
CA ASN A 55 1.10 20.95 -6.33
C ASN A 55 -0.29 20.54 -6.85
N GLY A 56 -1.37 21.17 -6.38
CA GLY A 56 -2.75 20.87 -6.77
C GLY A 56 -3.51 19.95 -5.80
N GLY A 57 -2.97 19.72 -4.61
CA GLY A 57 -3.62 18.90 -3.59
C GLY A 57 -4.56 19.65 -2.66
N ILE A 58 -4.95 18.99 -1.56
CA ILE A 58 -5.99 19.47 -0.63
C ILE A 58 -5.46 19.88 0.75
N GLY A 59 -4.13 19.90 0.93
CA GLY A 59 -3.51 20.34 2.19
C GLY A 59 -3.69 19.38 3.37
N ALA A 60 -4.05 18.12 3.10
CA ALA A 60 -4.12 17.07 4.12
C ALA A 60 -2.72 16.68 4.62
N THR A 61 -2.65 16.11 5.82
CA THR A 61 -1.39 15.62 6.35
C THR A 61 -0.99 14.29 5.70
N VAL A 62 0.29 13.96 5.72
CA VAL A 62 0.77 12.64 5.25
C VAL A 62 0.09 11.49 6.01
N LEU A 63 -0.19 11.68 7.30
CA LEU A 63 -0.90 10.71 8.13
C LEU A 63 -2.36 10.53 7.70
N ASP A 64 -3.04 11.59 7.26
CA ASP A 64 -4.40 11.48 6.72
C ASP A 64 -4.43 10.57 5.49
N GLY A 65 -3.46 10.73 4.57
CA GLY A 65 -3.36 9.83 3.42
C GLY A 65 -3.06 8.39 3.84
N PHE A 66 -2.20 8.14 4.85
CA PHE A 66 -2.00 6.78 5.37
C PHE A 66 -3.28 6.20 6.01
N ALA A 67 -4.09 7.02 6.69
CA ALA A 67 -5.38 6.59 7.21
C ALA A 67 -6.34 6.18 6.08
N VAL A 68 -6.37 6.94 4.97
CA VAL A 68 -7.13 6.59 3.75
C VAL A 68 -6.63 5.29 3.14
N ILE A 69 -5.31 5.08 3.04
CA ILE A 69 -4.72 3.83 2.53
C ILE A 69 -5.06 2.64 3.42
N LYS A 70 -5.05 2.81 4.75
CA LYS A 70 -5.42 1.74 5.69
C LYS A 70 -6.88 1.34 5.51
N ALA A 71 -7.79 2.33 5.43
CA ALA A 71 -9.20 2.09 5.14
C ALA A 71 -9.39 1.40 3.77
N ALA A 72 -8.66 1.84 2.75
CA ALA A 72 -8.70 1.26 1.41
C ALA A 72 -8.28 -0.22 1.40
N GLY A 73 -7.23 -0.57 2.17
CA GLY A 73 -6.78 -1.95 2.35
C GLY A 73 -7.83 -2.83 3.04
N GLY A 74 -8.45 -2.33 4.11
CA GLY A 74 -9.52 -3.05 4.82
C GLY A 74 -10.73 -3.34 3.93
N ALA A 75 -11.15 -2.36 3.13
CA ALA A 75 -12.27 -2.49 2.20
C ALA A 75 -11.92 -3.18 0.86
N ALA A 76 -10.69 -3.70 0.73
CA ALA A 76 -10.19 -4.38 -0.47
C ALA A 76 -10.45 -3.61 -1.78
N LEU A 77 -10.20 -2.30 -1.76
CA LEU A 77 -10.58 -1.37 -2.82
C LEU A 77 -10.10 -1.84 -4.21
N PRO A 78 -11.00 -2.01 -5.19
CA PRO A 78 -10.65 -2.48 -6.52
C PRO A 78 -10.27 -1.35 -7.49
N VAL A 79 -9.65 -0.27 -6.99
CA VAL A 79 -9.27 0.94 -7.75
C VAL A 79 -7.89 1.45 -7.33
N PRO A 80 -7.14 2.16 -8.21
CA PRO A 80 -5.75 2.57 -7.98
C PRO A 80 -5.60 3.76 -7.03
N LEU A 81 -6.29 3.77 -5.90
CA LEU A 81 -6.20 4.88 -4.95
C LEU A 81 -4.80 4.97 -4.33
N ALA A 82 -4.23 3.84 -3.93
CA ALA A 82 -2.88 3.79 -3.37
C ALA A 82 -1.82 4.20 -4.37
N GLU A 83 -1.94 3.70 -5.60
CA GLU A 83 -1.07 4.00 -6.72
C GLU A 83 -1.15 5.48 -7.12
N THR A 84 -2.37 6.05 -7.15
CA THR A 84 -2.57 7.46 -7.50
C THR A 84 -1.98 8.37 -6.44
N LEU A 85 -2.18 8.06 -5.16
CA LEU A 85 -1.57 8.82 -4.07
C LEU A 85 -0.04 8.71 -4.09
N PHE A 86 0.49 7.53 -4.40
CA PHE A 86 1.94 7.32 -4.52
C PHE A 86 2.54 8.12 -5.68
N ALA A 87 1.88 8.11 -6.84
CA ALA A 87 2.29 8.91 -7.99
C ALA A 87 2.22 10.41 -7.69
N GLY A 88 1.15 10.87 -7.03
CA GLY A 88 1.01 12.26 -6.57
C GLY A 88 2.11 12.68 -5.60
N TRP A 89 2.44 11.84 -4.62
CA TRP A 89 3.58 12.05 -3.73
C TRP A 89 4.89 12.18 -4.50
N LEU A 90 5.17 11.28 -5.45
CA LEU A 90 6.41 11.29 -6.22
C LEU A 90 6.52 12.54 -7.12
N LEU A 91 5.43 12.98 -7.75
CA LEU A 91 5.37 14.22 -8.52
C LEU A 91 5.64 15.44 -7.63
N ALA A 92 5.05 15.47 -6.43
CA ALA A 92 5.23 16.56 -5.48
C ALA A 92 6.69 16.68 -4.99
N GLN A 93 7.38 15.55 -4.80
CA GLN A 93 8.81 15.55 -4.45
C GLN A 93 9.69 16.29 -5.47
N ALA A 94 9.26 16.33 -6.75
CA ALA A 94 9.92 17.05 -7.83
C ALA A 94 9.28 18.41 -8.17
N GLY A 95 8.36 18.92 -7.34
CA GLY A 95 7.69 20.20 -7.55
C GLY A 95 6.73 20.23 -8.74
N LEU A 96 6.27 19.07 -9.21
CA LEU A 96 5.38 18.95 -10.37
C LEU A 96 3.91 19.06 -9.94
N GLN A 97 3.08 19.59 -10.84
CA GLN A 97 1.63 19.65 -10.66
C GLN A 97 1.00 18.26 -10.78
N VAL A 98 -0.01 17.98 -9.97
CA VAL A 98 -0.79 16.73 -9.96
C VAL A 98 -2.21 17.05 -10.43
N SER A 99 -2.71 16.29 -11.42
CA SER A 99 -4.03 16.55 -12.02
C SER A 99 -5.20 15.95 -11.22
N GLY A 100 -4.94 14.98 -10.35
CA GLY A 100 -5.96 14.17 -9.67
C GLY A 100 -6.56 13.06 -10.53
N GLU A 101 -6.03 12.82 -11.74
CA GLU A 101 -6.43 11.66 -12.54
C GLU A 101 -5.81 10.35 -11.99
N THR A 102 -6.26 9.20 -12.51
CA THR A 102 -5.67 7.90 -12.13
C THR A 102 -4.20 7.85 -12.54
N ALA A 103 -3.33 7.51 -11.60
CA ALA A 103 -1.90 7.45 -11.83
C ALA A 103 -1.27 6.24 -11.14
N THR A 104 -0.11 5.81 -11.63
CA THR A 104 0.68 4.77 -10.97
C THR A 104 2.18 5.03 -11.13
N VAL A 105 2.96 4.52 -10.17
CA VAL A 105 4.42 4.60 -10.20
C VAL A 105 4.99 3.40 -10.93
N VAL A 106 5.94 3.67 -11.82
CA VAL A 106 6.62 2.67 -12.63
C VAL A 106 8.05 2.50 -12.13
N VAL A 107 8.37 1.30 -11.67
CA VAL A 107 9.73 0.87 -11.29
C VAL A 107 10.17 -0.19 -12.29
N GLY A 108 11.22 0.11 -13.07
CA GLY A 108 11.70 -0.77 -14.12
C GLY A 108 13.02 -0.30 -14.73
N ASP A 109 13.43 -0.96 -15.81
CA ASP A 109 14.61 -0.57 -16.58
C ASP A 109 14.21 0.52 -17.58
N LEU A 110 14.37 1.77 -17.16
CA LEU A 110 13.94 2.96 -17.88
C LEU A 110 15.11 3.90 -18.13
N SER A 111 15.10 4.55 -19.29
CA SER A 111 16.11 5.54 -19.68
C SER A 111 15.48 6.70 -20.41
N LEU A 112 16.08 7.88 -20.23
CA LEU A 112 15.71 9.09 -20.95
C LEU A 112 16.75 9.39 -22.02
N VAL A 113 16.34 9.35 -23.29
CA VAL A 113 17.20 9.68 -24.44
C VAL A 113 16.52 10.78 -25.24
N ASP A 114 17.21 11.90 -25.44
CA ASP A 114 16.69 13.08 -26.16
C ASP A 114 15.30 13.55 -25.65
N GLY A 115 15.10 13.50 -24.33
CA GLY A 115 13.84 13.90 -23.67
C GLY A 115 12.69 12.91 -23.87
N LYS A 116 12.98 11.70 -24.37
CA LYS A 116 12.00 10.64 -24.59
C LYS A 116 12.30 9.42 -23.73
N LEU A 117 11.26 8.89 -23.10
CA LEU A 117 11.34 7.74 -22.20
C LEU A 117 11.34 6.45 -23.03
N SER A 118 12.31 5.57 -22.76
CA SER A 118 12.39 4.23 -23.36
C SER A 118 12.73 3.18 -22.31
N GLY A 119 12.23 1.96 -22.47
CA GLY A 119 12.49 0.87 -21.55
C GLY A 119 11.25 0.03 -21.25
N SER A 120 11.27 -0.71 -20.15
CA SER A 120 10.12 -1.53 -19.73
C SER A 120 10.06 -1.74 -18.23
N ALA A 121 8.85 -1.97 -17.74
CA ALA A 121 8.57 -2.36 -16.36
C ALA A 121 7.56 -3.51 -16.34
N GLN A 122 7.68 -4.39 -15.35
CA GLN A 122 6.78 -5.54 -15.17
C GLN A 122 6.04 -5.42 -13.85
N GLY A 123 4.81 -5.95 -13.80
CA GLY A 123 4.02 -5.96 -12.58
C GLY A 123 3.61 -4.56 -12.10
N VAL A 124 3.44 -3.60 -13.01
CA VAL A 124 3.04 -2.23 -12.69
C VAL A 124 1.57 -2.23 -12.25
N PRO A 125 1.27 -1.92 -10.98
CA PRO A 125 -0.10 -2.00 -10.49
C PRO A 125 -1.01 -1.02 -11.22
N TYR A 126 -2.16 -1.51 -11.71
CA TYR A 126 -3.20 -0.70 -12.36
C TYR A 126 -2.74 0.14 -13.57
N ALA A 127 -1.66 -0.23 -14.26
CA ALA A 127 -1.18 0.55 -15.40
C ALA A 127 -2.24 0.72 -16.49
N ARG A 128 -3.01 -0.34 -16.78
CA ARG A 128 -4.12 -0.28 -17.76
C ARG A 128 -5.23 0.71 -17.40
N ASN A 129 -5.37 1.06 -16.12
CA ASN A 129 -6.41 1.96 -15.61
C ASN A 129 -5.87 3.37 -15.34
N ALA A 130 -4.56 3.55 -15.29
CA ALA A 130 -3.91 4.84 -15.07
C ALA A 130 -3.93 5.68 -16.35
N THR A 131 -4.28 6.96 -16.26
CA THR A 131 -4.04 7.92 -17.35
C THR A 131 -2.60 8.42 -17.35
N GLN A 132 -1.92 8.38 -16.20
CA GLN A 132 -0.57 8.89 -16.00
C GLN A 132 0.37 7.82 -15.43
N LEU A 133 1.58 7.74 -16.00
CA LEU A 133 2.66 6.90 -15.48
C LEU A 133 3.79 7.79 -14.99
N VAL A 134 4.21 7.57 -13.75
CA VAL A 134 5.26 8.37 -13.09
C VAL A 134 6.46 7.50 -12.78
N ALA A 135 7.66 7.93 -13.12
CA ALA A 135 8.88 7.19 -12.84
C ALA A 135 9.98 8.09 -12.27
N LEU A 136 10.82 7.51 -11.42
CA LEU A 136 12.10 8.09 -11.03
C LEU A 136 13.18 7.53 -11.95
N LEU A 137 14.02 8.39 -12.51
CA LEU A 137 15.16 8.02 -13.33
C LEU A 137 16.46 8.46 -12.66
N GLU A 138 17.43 7.56 -12.62
CA GLU A 138 18.77 7.84 -12.13
C GLU A 138 19.79 7.64 -13.25
N SER A 139 20.47 8.71 -13.65
CA SER A 139 21.49 8.64 -14.70
C SER A 139 22.66 9.55 -14.39
N ALA A 140 23.88 9.00 -14.37
CA ALA A 140 25.12 9.72 -14.12
C ALA A 140 25.09 10.59 -12.84
N GLY A 141 24.42 10.12 -11.78
CA GLY A 141 24.27 10.83 -10.50
C GLY A 141 23.21 11.94 -10.50
N GLN A 142 22.45 12.09 -11.59
CA GLN A 142 21.27 12.95 -11.64
C GLN A 142 20.01 12.13 -11.43
N VAL A 143 19.13 12.65 -10.58
CA VAL A 143 17.81 12.08 -10.29
C VAL A 143 16.75 12.97 -10.91
N GLN A 144 15.82 12.38 -11.63
CA GLN A 144 14.70 13.09 -12.27
C GLN A 144 13.41 12.30 -12.11
N VAL A 145 12.34 12.99 -11.74
CA VAL A 145 10.98 12.45 -11.84
C VAL A 145 10.44 12.82 -13.21
N VAL A 146 9.82 11.85 -13.89
CA VAL A 146 9.15 12.04 -15.17
C VAL A 146 7.72 11.54 -15.09
N GLN A 147 6.83 12.25 -15.78
CA GLN A 147 5.46 11.84 -16.02
C GLN A 147 5.25 11.67 -17.52
N VAL A 148 4.59 10.59 -17.92
CA VAL A 148 4.12 10.36 -19.30
C VAL A 148 2.63 10.03 -19.31
N ASN A 149 1.97 10.26 -20.44
CA ASN A 149 0.60 9.81 -20.64
C ASN A 149 0.59 8.31 -20.96
N ALA A 150 -0.23 7.54 -20.26
CA ALA A 150 -0.32 6.09 -20.44
C ALA A 150 -0.72 5.68 -21.86
N GLU A 151 -1.54 6.50 -22.56
CA GLU A 151 -1.97 6.28 -23.95
C GLU A 151 -0.80 6.21 -24.96
N GLN A 152 0.38 6.75 -24.60
CA GLN A 152 1.57 6.69 -25.44
C GLN A 152 2.38 5.40 -25.24
N CYS A 153 2.02 4.58 -24.25
CA CYS A 153 2.76 3.40 -23.85
C CYS A 153 2.04 2.13 -24.33
N GLU A 154 2.82 1.06 -24.53
CA GLU A 154 2.25 -0.26 -24.81
C GLU A 154 2.06 -1.00 -23.49
N ILE A 155 0.81 -1.31 -23.16
CA ILE A 155 0.43 -1.99 -21.91
C ILE A 155 -0.02 -3.41 -22.24
N THR A 156 0.70 -4.40 -21.73
CA THR A 156 0.32 -5.81 -21.79
C THR A 156 -0.34 -6.20 -20.48
N GLU A 157 -1.62 -6.51 -20.57
CA GLU A 157 -2.47 -6.83 -19.44
C GLU A 157 -2.05 -8.12 -18.71
N GLN A 158 -1.79 -8.00 -17.41
CA GLN A 158 -1.53 -9.12 -16.50
C GLN A 158 -2.20 -8.89 -15.15
N THR A 159 -2.36 -9.94 -14.35
CA THR A 159 -2.94 -9.85 -13.01
C THR A 159 -2.05 -10.52 -11.96
N ASN A 160 -2.06 -9.99 -10.74
CA ASN A 160 -1.39 -10.60 -9.59
C ASN A 160 -2.24 -11.75 -8.99
N LEU A 161 -1.75 -12.36 -7.90
CA LEU A 161 -2.45 -13.43 -7.19
C LEU A 161 -3.83 -13.01 -6.64
N ALA A 162 -4.03 -11.72 -6.39
CA ALA A 162 -5.29 -11.16 -5.93
C ALA A 162 -6.31 -10.90 -7.04
N GLY A 163 -5.92 -11.08 -8.31
CA GLY A 163 -6.75 -10.68 -9.45
C GLY A 163 -6.69 -9.18 -9.75
N GLU A 164 -5.79 -8.44 -9.09
CA GLU A 164 -5.58 -7.01 -9.36
C GLU A 164 -4.69 -6.83 -10.60
N PRO A 165 -4.91 -5.79 -11.42
CA PRO A 165 -4.03 -5.49 -12.54
C PRO A 165 -2.58 -5.28 -12.09
N ALA A 166 -1.65 -5.99 -12.74
CA ALA A 166 -0.21 -5.93 -12.49
C ALA A 166 0.52 -6.05 -13.83
N ASP A 167 0.40 -5.00 -14.64
CA ASP A 167 0.65 -5.04 -16.08
C ASP A 167 2.14 -4.91 -16.44
N THR A 168 2.50 -5.35 -17.63
CA THR A 168 3.80 -5.00 -18.22
C THR A 168 3.64 -3.76 -19.07
N VAL A 169 4.50 -2.77 -18.87
CA VAL A 169 4.50 -1.51 -19.64
C VAL A 169 5.79 -1.38 -20.43
N SER A 170 5.66 -1.13 -21.73
CA SER A 170 6.77 -0.86 -22.64
C SER A 170 6.74 0.59 -23.13
N PHE A 171 7.89 1.25 -23.04
CA PHE A 171 8.10 2.63 -23.45
C PHE A 171 8.97 2.65 -24.70
N ASN A 172 8.40 3.15 -25.80
CA ASN A 172 9.08 3.24 -27.10
C ASN A 172 9.24 4.70 -27.51
N ALA A 173 10.28 5.36 -26.98
CA ALA A 173 10.54 6.78 -27.23
C ALA A 173 9.31 7.68 -26.96
N VAL A 174 8.69 7.46 -25.78
CA VAL A 174 7.49 8.15 -25.29
C VAL A 174 7.84 9.60 -24.91
N SER A 175 6.94 10.54 -25.20
CA SER A 175 7.18 11.96 -24.88
C SER A 175 6.87 12.23 -23.41
N VAL A 176 7.81 12.88 -22.71
CA VAL A 176 7.62 13.28 -21.31
C VAL A 176 6.69 14.50 -21.23
N ALA A 177 5.61 14.36 -20.45
CA ALA A 177 4.63 15.43 -20.23
C ALA A 177 5.13 16.43 -19.19
N GLN A 178 5.69 15.94 -18.08
CA GLN A 178 6.30 16.75 -17.02
C GLN A 178 7.61 16.11 -16.56
N THR A 179 8.60 16.94 -16.23
CA THR A 179 9.85 16.47 -15.62
C THR A 179 10.34 17.48 -14.59
N GLY A 180 10.88 16.98 -13.48
CA GLY A 180 11.40 17.79 -12.39
C GLY A 180 12.52 17.06 -11.66
N GLN A 181 13.30 17.82 -10.90
CA GLN A 181 14.35 17.25 -10.04
C GLN A 181 13.85 17.28 -8.59
N PRO A 182 13.89 16.15 -7.88
CA PRO A 182 13.57 16.14 -6.47
C PRO A 182 14.67 16.79 -5.62
N SER A 183 14.41 16.92 -4.32
CA SER A 183 15.39 17.46 -3.37
C SER A 183 16.67 16.63 -3.28
N GLU A 184 17.75 17.26 -2.81
CA GLU A 184 19.05 16.59 -2.64
C GLU A 184 18.93 15.37 -1.72
N GLY A 185 19.50 14.24 -2.14
CA GLY A 185 19.46 12.98 -1.39
C GLY A 185 18.27 12.08 -1.73
N PHE A 186 17.26 12.57 -2.45
CA PHE A 186 16.15 11.74 -2.93
C PHE A 186 16.61 10.78 -4.03
N ASN A 187 16.30 9.49 -3.89
CA ASN A 187 16.73 8.42 -4.80
C ASN A 187 15.68 7.28 -4.88
N GLY A 188 16.00 6.22 -5.62
CA GLY A 188 15.15 5.06 -5.84
C GLY A 188 14.82 4.27 -4.57
N GLU A 189 15.69 4.31 -3.54
CA GLU A 189 15.40 3.68 -2.25
C GLU A 189 14.26 4.40 -1.52
N ASN A 190 14.12 5.72 -1.69
CA ASN A 190 12.96 6.45 -1.16
C ASN A 190 11.66 5.99 -1.83
N VAL A 191 11.68 5.79 -3.14
CA VAL A 191 10.51 5.32 -3.90
C VAL A 191 10.16 3.88 -3.50
N GLU A 192 11.14 2.99 -3.43
CA GLU A 192 10.94 1.60 -2.99
C GLU A 192 10.40 1.53 -1.54
N ALA A 193 10.97 2.34 -0.63
CA ALA A 193 10.52 2.40 0.76
C ALA A 193 9.10 2.95 0.90
N MET A 194 8.72 3.98 0.14
CA MET A 194 7.35 4.47 0.15
C MET A 194 6.36 3.41 -0.36
N GLY A 195 6.67 2.75 -1.48
CA GLY A 195 5.86 1.64 -2.01
C GLY A 195 5.70 0.49 -1.00
N ALA A 196 6.78 0.14 -0.31
CA ALA A 196 6.78 -0.85 0.75
C ALA A 196 5.88 -0.45 1.94
N LEU A 197 5.96 0.80 2.39
CA LEU A 197 5.11 1.32 3.46
C LEU A 197 3.63 1.31 3.07
N ILE A 198 3.31 1.74 1.85
CA ILE A 198 1.94 1.69 1.32
C ILE A 198 1.36 0.28 1.46
N ARG A 199 2.10 -0.74 1.01
CA ARG A 199 1.65 -2.14 1.12
C ARG A 199 1.53 -2.61 2.58
N CYS A 200 2.43 -2.20 3.47
CA CYS A 200 2.29 -2.47 4.91
C CYS A 200 1.01 -1.87 5.50
N VAL A 201 0.68 -0.63 5.14
CA VAL A 201 -0.50 0.08 5.66
C VAL A 201 -1.79 -0.53 5.09
N GLN A 202 -1.84 -0.85 3.80
CA GLN A 202 -2.98 -1.57 3.21
C GLN A 202 -3.17 -2.94 3.87
N ALA A 203 -2.07 -3.68 4.07
CA ALA A 203 -2.13 -4.99 4.70
C ALA A 203 -2.56 -4.93 6.16
N ALA A 204 -2.17 -3.89 6.92
CA ALA A 204 -2.65 -3.67 8.28
C ALA A 204 -4.18 -3.51 8.32
N GLY A 205 -4.76 -2.76 7.37
CA GLY A 205 -6.22 -2.65 7.21
C GLY A 205 -6.87 -3.99 6.84
N ALA A 206 -6.35 -4.67 5.81
CA ALA A 206 -6.86 -5.94 5.34
C ALA A 206 -6.79 -7.06 6.40
N LEU A 207 -5.74 -7.08 7.24
CA LEU A 207 -5.60 -7.99 8.36
C LEU A 207 -6.65 -7.73 9.45
N SER A 208 -6.94 -6.46 9.75
CA SER A 208 -8.01 -6.08 10.70
C SER A 208 -9.38 -6.57 10.20
N THR A 209 -9.72 -6.34 8.92
CA THR A 209 -10.96 -6.84 8.33
C THR A 209 -11.02 -8.37 8.31
N ALA A 210 -9.92 -9.04 7.98
CA ALA A 210 -9.86 -10.51 8.01
C ALA A 210 -10.09 -11.06 9.44
N LEU A 211 -9.59 -10.38 10.47
CA LEU A 211 -9.84 -10.73 11.87
C LEU A 211 -11.31 -10.51 12.26
N GLU A 212 -11.91 -9.38 11.86
CA GLU A 212 -13.32 -9.07 12.12
C GLU A 212 -14.25 -10.12 11.51
N LEU A 213 -14.06 -10.42 10.22
CA LEU A 213 -14.80 -11.48 9.52
C LEU A 213 -14.63 -12.84 10.22
N THR A 214 -13.41 -13.13 10.71
CA THR A 214 -13.12 -14.36 11.44
C THR A 214 -13.86 -14.44 12.78
N ILE A 215 -13.91 -13.33 13.53
CA ILE A 215 -14.63 -13.25 14.80
C ILE A 215 -16.12 -13.43 14.54
N GLU A 216 -16.69 -12.69 13.58
CA GLU A 216 -18.09 -12.77 13.19
C GLU A 216 -18.48 -14.19 12.81
N TYR A 217 -17.79 -14.78 11.84
CA TYR A 217 -18.03 -16.15 11.40
C TYR A 217 -17.96 -17.15 12.55
N SER A 218 -16.99 -16.98 13.47
CA SER A 218 -16.83 -17.87 14.61
C SER A 218 -18.01 -17.84 15.58
N MET A 219 -18.71 -16.71 15.66
CA MET A 219 -19.85 -16.51 16.55
C MET A 219 -21.15 -16.99 15.91
N GLU A 220 -21.29 -16.88 14.59
CA GLU A 220 -22.47 -17.33 13.84
C GLU A 220 -22.47 -18.84 13.58
N ARG A 221 -21.32 -19.41 13.24
CA ARG A 221 -21.23 -20.81 12.83
C ARG A 221 -21.42 -21.74 14.02
N VAL A 222 -22.45 -22.59 13.97
CA VAL A 222 -22.75 -23.59 15.01
C VAL A 222 -22.27 -24.99 14.60
N GLN A 223 -21.46 -25.63 15.43
CA GLN A 223 -21.07 -27.04 15.32
C GLN A 223 -21.06 -27.70 16.70
N PHE A 224 -21.35 -29.01 16.75
CA PHE A 224 -21.46 -29.76 18.01
C PHE A 224 -22.38 -29.06 19.04
N GLY A 225 -23.49 -28.47 18.58
CA GLY A 225 -24.52 -27.86 19.41
C GLY A 225 -24.19 -26.47 19.97
N ARG A 226 -23.10 -25.81 19.55
CA ARG A 226 -22.76 -24.43 19.98
C ARG A 226 -21.96 -23.68 18.92
N ALA A 227 -21.87 -22.35 19.05
CA ALA A 227 -21.01 -21.51 18.22
C ALA A 227 -19.55 -22.00 18.29
N ILE A 228 -18.83 -21.99 17.16
CA ILE A 228 -17.46 -22.48 17.09
C ILE A 228 -16.48 -21.60 17.91
N GLY A 229 -16.78 -20.31 18.08
CA GLY A 229 -16.04 -19.41 18.96
C GLY A 229 -16.04 -19.83 20.45
N LYS A 230 -16.85 -20.82 20.85
CA LYS A 230 -16.85 -21.38 22.23
C LYS A 230 -15.85 -22.53 22.43
N PHE A 231 -15.10 -22.94 21.41
CA PHE A 231 -14.03 -23.93 21.57
C PHE A 231 -12.70 -23.24 21.89
N GLN A 232 -12.07 -23.59 23.02
CA GLN A 232 -10.83 -22.96 23.48
C GLN A 232 -9.70 -22.96 22.44
N ALA A 233 -9.57 -24.04 21.66
CA ALA A 233 -8.57 -24.11 20.59
C ALA A 233 -8.75 -22.98 19.57
N LEU A 234 -9.99 -22.71 19.14
CA LEU A 234 -10.29 -21.61 18.22
C LEU A 234 -10.12 -20.25 18.90
N GLN A 235 -10.49 -20.10 20.17
CA GLN A 235 -10.25 -18.86 20.92
C GLN A 235 -8.77 -18.52 21.00
N HIS A 236 -7.90 -19.50 21.27
CA HIS A 236 -6.46 -19.30 21.30
C HIS A 236 -5.91 -18.92 19.92
N SER A 237 -6.36 -19.59 18.85
CA SER A 237 -5.95 -19.24 17.48
C SER A 237 -6.38 -17.82 17.09
N ILE A 238 -7.63 -17.44 17.36
CA ILE A 238 -8.14 -16.08 17.08
C ILE A 238 -7.42 -15.04 17.92
N ALA A 239 -7.11 -15.34 19.20
CA ALA A 239 -6.33 -14.44 20.05
C ALA A 239 -4.88 -14.26 19.54
N ALA A 240 -4.25 -15.33 19.05
CA ALA A 240 -2.94 -15.24 18.41
C ALA A 240 -3.01 -14.37 17.15
N PHE A 241 -4.01 -14.58 16.29
CA PHE A 241 -4.24 -13.74 15.11
C PHE A 241 -4.47 -12.27 15.49
N ALA A 242 -5.26 -11.98 16.52
CA ALA A 242 -5.44 -10.62 17.02
C ALA A 242 -4.12 -9.98 17.48
N GLY A 243 -3.22 -10.76 18.09
CA GLY A 243 -1.85 -10.32 18.40
C GLY A 243 -1.04 -9.99 17.15
N GLU A 244 -1.18 -10.79 16.08
CA GLU A 244 -0.50 -10.53 14.81
C GLU A 244 -0.98 -9.21 14.19
N VAL A 245 -2.30 -8.97 14.17
CA VAL A 245 -2.93 -7.73 13.69
C VAL A 245 -2.49 -6.52 14.51
N ALA A 246 -2.46 -6.63 15.83
CA ALA A 246 -2.03 -5.55 16.71
C ALA A 246 -0.56 -5.16 16.46
N ALA A 247 0.33 -6.16 16.33
CA ALA A 247 1.73 -5.91 16.04
C ALA A 247 1.96 -5.32 14.63
N MET A 248 1.19 -5.75 13.63
CA MET A 248 1.29 -5.17 12.29
C MET A 248 0.79 -3.72 12.24
N ASN A 249 -0.34 -3.42 12.89
CA ASN A 249 -0.83 -2.04 12.98
C ASN A 249 0.19 -1.14 13.69
N ALA A 250 0.75 -1.58 14.82
CA ALA A 250 1.77 -0.82 15.52
C ALA A 250 3.01 -0.53 14.66
N ALA A 251 3.49 -1.51 13.89
CA ALA A 251 4.64 -1.33 13.00
C ALA A 251 4.33 -0.41 11.81
N ALA A 252 3.15 -0.55 11.20
CA ALA A 252 2.71 0.32 10.10
C ALA A 252 2.52 1.78 10.57
N ASP A 253 1.95 1.97 11.77
CA ASP A 253 1.72 3.31 12.34
C ASP A 253 3.04 3.97 12.72
N ALA A 254 3.97 3.25 13.34
CA ALA A 254 5.31 3.77 13.65
C ALA A 254 6.06 4.23 12.39
N ALA A 255 5.97 3.46 11.30
CA ALA A 255 6.59 3.81 10.02
C ALA A 255 5.90 5.02 9.35
N ALA A 256 4.57 5.09 9.39
CA ALA A 256 3.82 6.25 8.89
C ALA A 256 4.15 7.53 9.67
N GLU A 257 4.23 7.44 11.00
CA GLU A 257 4.63 8.54 11.88
C GLU A 257 6.08 8.98 11.62
N ALA A 258 6.99 8.04 11.36
CA ALA A 258 8.37 8.37 11.02
C ALA A 258 8.48 9.13 9.70
N VAL A 259 7.73 8.71 8.66
CA VAL A 259 7.64 9.45 7.40
C VAL A 259 7.06 10.85 7.61
N ALA A 260 6.08 11.01 8.50
CA ALA A 260 5.46 12.30 8.77
C ALA A 260 6.38 13.31 9.48
N ARG A 261 7.49 12.86 10.10
CA ARG A 261 8.45 13.73 10.81
C ARG A 261 9.42 14.46 9.88
N ALA A 262 9.56 14.04 8.62
CA ALA A 262 10.54 14.58 7.69
C ALA A 262 9.93 14.89 6.30
N PRO A 263 10.52 15.81 5.52
CA PRO A 263 10.03 16.12 4.16
C PRO A 263 10.20 14.96 3.16
N SER A 264 11.13 14.05 3.43
CA SER A 264 11.41 12.86 2.63
C SER A 264 11.71 11.68 3.57
N ILE A 265 11.76 10.46 3.03
CA ILE A 265 12.09 9.26 3.80
C ILE A 265 13.55 9.34 4.23
N ASP A 266 13.77 9.71 5.48
CA ASP A 266 15.10 9.72 6.09
C ASP A 266 15.47 8.33 6.62
N HIS A 267 16.63 8.27 7.27
CA HIS A 267 17.16 7.02 7.79
C HIS A 267 16.29 6.39 8.89
N GLU A 268 15.66 7.20 9.74
CA GLU A 268 14.79 6.72 10.81
C GLU A 268 13.51 6.12 10.22
N ALA A 269 12.88 6.85 9.28
CA ALA A 269 11.72 6.35 8.55
C ALA A 269 12.04 5.06 7.78
N TRP A 270 13.21 4.97 7.15
CA TRP A 270 13.63 3.77 6.44
C TRP A 270 13.73 2.54 7.36
N ILE A 271 14.27 2.68 8.58
CA ILE A 271 14.36 1.59 9.56
C ILE A 271 12.96 1.10 9.98
N GLU A 272 12.05 2.04 10.26
CA GLU A 272 10.68 1.70 10.65
C GLU A 272 9.92 1.01 9.51
N ILE A 273 10.10 1.46 8.27
CA ILE A 273 9.53 0.81 7.07
C ILE A 273 10.08 -0.60 6.89
N ALA A 274 11.40 -0.79 7.02
CA ALA A 274 12.03 -2.11 6.92
C ALA A 274 11.53 -3.06 8.02
N THR A 275 11.33 -2.53 9.23
CA THR A 275 10.75 -3.27 10.37
C THR A 275 9.30 -3.68 10.07
N ALA A 276 8.48 -2.74 9.58
CA ALA A 276 7.10 -3.01 9.19
C ALA A 276 7.01 -4.06 8.08
N LYS A 277 7.87 -4.00 7.05
CA LYS A 277 7.91 -5.00 5.98
C LYS A 277 8.32 -6.38 6.48
N THR A 278 9.28 -6.46 7.39
CA THR A 278 9.67 -7.73 8.01
C THR A 278 8.51 -8.30 8.84
N ARG A 279 7.80 -7.44 9.57
CA ARG A 279 6.65 -7.84 10.39
C ARG A 279 5.42 -8.27 9.58
N LEU A 280 5.25 -7.68 8.39
CA LEU A 280 4.16 -7.99 7.47
C LEU A 280 4.11 -9.47 7.09
N GLU A 281 5.26 -10.05 6.75
CA GLU A 281 5.34 -11.45 6.33
C GLU A 281 4.83 -12.40 7.42
N GLU A 282 5.29 -12.23 8.66
CA GLU A 282 4.84 -13.03 9.80
C GLU A 282 3.32 -12.87 10.03
N ALA A 283 2.83 -11.63 10.01
CA ALA A 283 1.43 -11.32 10.24
C ALA A 283 0.52 -11.94 9.17
N VAL A 284 0.93 -11.90 7.90
CA VAL A 284 0.17 -12.51 6.79
C VAL A 284 0.18 -14.03 6.89
N ASN A 285 1.35 -14.66 7.09
CA ASN A 285 1.45 -16.11 7.17
C ASN A 285 0.61 -16.67 8.34
N ASN A 286 0.78 -16.10 9.54
CA ASN A 286 0.09 -16.57 10.73
C ASN A 286 -1.40 -16.20 10.69
N GLY A 287 -1.71 -14.96 10.32
CA GLY A 287 -3.07 -14.44 10.32
C GLY A 287 -3.97 -15.07 9.26
N ALA A 288 -3.52 -15.13 8.00
CA ALA A 288 -4.30 -15.74 6.93
C ALA A 288 -4.52 -17.24 7.18
N ALA A 289 -3.52 -17.95 7.72
CA ALA A 289 -3.68 -19.36 8.07
C ALA A 289 -4.79 -19.58 9.12
N VAL A 290 -4.80 -18.77 10.19
CA VAL A 290 -5.87 -18.84 11.20
C VAL A 290 -7.22 -18.47 10.62
N ALA A 291 -7.31 -17.38 9.84
CA ALA A 291 -8.55 -16.93 9.23
C ALA A 291 -9.18 -18.05 8.38
N HIS A 292 -8.41 -18.64 7.47
CA HIS A 292 -8.87 -19.75 6.62
C HIS A 292 -9.20 -21.01 7.43
N GLN A 293 -8.42 -21.33 8.47
CA GLN A 293 -8.71 -22.48 9.34
C GLN A 293 -10.04 -22.34 10.08
N VAL A 294 -10.35 -21.15 10.60
CA VAL A 294 -11.61 -20.89 11.32
C VAL A 294 -12.81 -20.99 10.38
N HIS A 295 -12.70 -20.48 9.15
CA HIS A 295 -13.76 -20.54 8.15
C HIS A 295 -13.92 -21.94 7.52
N GLY A 296 -12.87 -22.77 7.57
CA GLY A 296 -12.86 -24.09 6.96
C GLY A 296 -13.13 -24.00 5.45
N ALA A 297 -13.96 -24.90 4.92
CA ALA A 297 -14.29 -24.90 3.48
C ALA A 297 -14.88 -23.57 2.99
N MET A 298 -15.60 -22.84 3.85
CA MET A 298 -16.21 -21.54 3.49
C MET A 298 -15.16 -20.46 3.20
N GLY A 299 -13.98 -20.53 3.83
CA GLY A 299 -12.91 -19.56 3.60
C GLY A 299 -12.32 -19.60 2.18
N PHE A 300 -12.57 -20.69 1.46
CA PHE A 300 -12.05 -20.93 0.11
C PHE A 300 -13.09 -20.77 -1.00
N THR A 301 -14.35 -20.44 -0.67
CA THR A 301 -15.40 -20.22 -1.67
C THR A 301 -15.54 -18.75 -2.03
N TYR A 302 -16.10 -18.48 -3.21
CA TYR A 302 -16.53 -17.13 -3.62
C TYR A 302 -17.80 -16.66 -2.88
N GLU A 303 -18.41 -17.49 -2.03
CA GLU A 303 -19.62 -17.14 -1.26
C GLU A 303 -19.30 -16.26 -0.04
N HIS A 304 -18.04 -16.19 0.38
CA HIS A 304 -17.61 -15.43 1.55
C HIS A 304 -16.48 -14.45 1.18
N SER A 305 -16.57 -13.20 1.64
CA SER A 305 -15.65 -12.11 1.23
C SER A 305 -14.22 -12.19 1.78
N LEU A 306 -13.90 -13.18 2.64
CA LEU A 306 -12.55 -13.35 3.22
C LEU A 306 -11.45 -13.43 2.14
N HIS A 307 -11.75 -14.03 0.99
CA HIS A 307 -10.80 -14.20 -0.10
C HIS A 307 -10.41 -12.87 -0.77
N HIS A 308 -11.22 -11.81 -0.66
CA HIS A 308 -10.91 -10.49 -1.21
C HIS A 308 -9.71 -9.85 -0.51
N VAL A 309 -9.70 -9.89 0.83
CA VAL A 309 -8.58 -9.37 1.64
C VAL A 309 -7.41 -10.34 1.70
N THR A 310 -7.66 -11.65 1.86
CA THR A 310 -6.53 -12.59 2.06
C THR A 310 -5.68 -12.78 0.81
N ARG A 311 -6.24 -12.82 -0.42
CA ARG A 311 -5.39 -12.89 -1.62
C ARG A 311 -4.53 -11.64 -1.82
N ARG A 312 -5.06 -10.46 -1.47
CA ARG A 312 -4.34 -9.18 -1.48
C ARG A 312 -3.18 -9.19 -0.49
N LEU A 313 -3.39 -9.68 0.73
CA LEU A 313 -2.32 -9.89 1.70
C LEU A 313 -1.18 -10.75 1.13
N TRP A 314 -1.51 -11.84 0.42
CA TRP A 314 -0.49 -12.70 -0.21
C TRP A 314 0.23 -12.02 -1.38
N ALA A 315 -0.42 -11.14 -2.13
CA ALA A 315 0.23 -10.38 -3.20
C ALA A 315 1.13 -9.26 -2.64
N TRP A 316 0.58 -8.41 -1.78
CA TRP A 316 1.23 -7.19 -1.30
C TRP A 316 2.46 -7.43 -0.42
N ARG A 317 2.56 -8.58 0.26
CA ARG A 317 3.73 -8.92 1.07
C ARG A 317 5.02 -9.01 0.23
N ASP A 318 4.90 -9.42 -1.03
CA ASP A 318 6.02 -9.64 -1.96
C ASP A 318 6.28 -8.42 -2.87
N GLU A 319 5.35 -7.46 -2.93
CA GLU A 319 5.51 -6.20 -3.68
C GLU A 319 6.47 -5.23 -2.97
N PHE A 320 7.22 -4.44 -3.77
CA PHE A 320 8.27 -3.52 -3.28
C PHE A 320 9.30 -4.21 -2.36
N GLY A 321 9.69 -5.43 -2.72
CA GLY A 321 10.65 -6.24 -1.98
C GLY A 321 9.98 -7.15 -0.95
N SER A 322 10.36 -8.44 -0.97
CA SER A 322 9.89 -9.43 -0.01
C SER A 322 10.60 -9.31 1.35
N ASP A 323 10.16 -10.09 2.34
CA ASP A 323 10.78 -10.13 3.67
C ASP A 323 12.29 -10.35 3.58
N VAL A 324 12.74 -11.30 2.75
CA VAL A 324 14.15 -11.68 2.67
C VAL A 324 15.02 -10.50 2.25
N VAL A 325 14.48 -9.62 1.38
CA VAL A 325 15.17 -8.41 0.95
C VAL A 325 15.25 -7.41 2.10
N TRP A 326 14.12 -7.10 2.73
CA TRP A 326 14.03 -6.09 3.79
C TRP A 326 14.73 -6.52 5.07
N ALA A 327 14.57 -7.77 5.51
CA ALA A 327 15.23 -8.33 6.68
C ALA A 327 16.76 -8.37 6.51
N ARG A 328 17.25 -8.68 5.31
CA ARG A 328 18.70 -8.63 5.02
C ARG A 328 19.22 -7.20 5.10
N ARG A 329 18.56 -6.25 4.44
CA ARG A 329 18.97 -4.83 4.47
C ARG A 329 18.92 -4.26 5.89
N LEU A 330 17.85 -4.53 6.64
CA LEU A 330 17.73 -4.13 8.05
C LEU A 330 18.82 -4.78 8.92
N GLY A 331 19.13 -6.06 8.69
CA GLY A 331 20.21 -6.76 9.39
C GLY A 331 21.58 -6.16 9.09
N GLU A 332 21.87 -5.85 7.83
CA GLU A 332 23.11 -5.16 7.41
C GLU A 332 23.22 -3.79 8.08
N GLU A 333 22.12 -3.05 8.15
CA GLU A 333 22.05 -1.75 8.82
C GLU A 333 22.33 -1.87 10.33
N VAL A 334 21.63 -2.78 11.02
CA VAL A 334 21.83 -3.04 12.44
C VAL A 334 23.27 -3.47 12.75
N LEU A 335 23.88 -4.28 11.90
CA LEU A 335 25.28 -4.70 12.06
C LEU A 335 26.25 -3.52 11.91
N SER A 336 25.90 -2.51 11.12
CA SER A 336 26.73 -1.31 10.91
C SER A 336 26.85 -0.45 12.18
N TRP A 337 25.87 -0.52 13.08
CA TRP A 337 25.87 0.26 14.32
C TRP A 337 26.93 -0.20 15.33
N GLY A 338 27.35 -1.46 15.23
CA GLY A 338 28.23 -2.10 16.21
C GLY A 338 27.48 -2.91 17.26
N ALA A 339 28.17 -3.90 17.84
CA ALA A 339 27.56 -4.96 18.66
C ALA A 339 26.82 -4.46 19.92
N ASP A 340 27.23 -3.31 20.46
CA ASP A 340 26.70 -2.77 21.72
C ASP A 340 25.55 -1.76 21.52
N GLU A 341 25.25 -1.37 20.27
CA GLU A 341 24.33 -0.27 19.96
C GLU A 341 22.88 -0.71 19.71
N LEU A 342 22.64 -2.01 19.48
CA LEU A 342 21.29 -2.52 19.18
C LEU A 342 20.30 -2.27 20.32
N TRP A 343 20.62 -2.72 21.54
CA TRP A 343 19.71 -2.60 22.68
C TRP A 343 19.46 -1.14 23.11
N PRO A 344 20.49 -0.28 23.22
CA PRO A 344 20.28 1.14 23.49
C PRO A 344 19.38 1.83 22.47
N ARG A 345 19.50 1.52 21.18
CA ARG A 345 18.66 2.12 20.14
C ARG A 345 17.22 1.65 20.17
N ILE A 346 16.95 0.35 20.37
CA ILE A 346 15.59 -0.17 20.45
C ILE A 346 14.87 0.31 21.73
N THR A 347 15.61 0.50 22.81
CA THR A 347 15.05 0.94 24.10
C THR A 347 15.12 2.44 24.33
N ALA A 348 15.71 3.20 23.39
CA ALA A 348 15.72 4.64 23.45
C ALA A 348 14.27 5.13 23.43
N VAL A 349 13.86 5.75 24.54
CA VAL A 349 12.61 6.51 24.57
C VAL A 349 12.91 7.79 23.82
N THR A 350 12.48 7.86 22.55
CA THR A 350 12.42 9.14 21.85
C THR A 350 11.32 9.95 22.53
N ASP A 351 11.67 11.09 23.13
CA ASP A 351 10.77 12.02 23.84
C ASP A 351 9.74 12.71 22.91
N ALA A 352 9.37 12.07 21.80
CA ALA A 352 8.50 12.60 20.74
C ALA A 352 7.40 11.61 20.31
N ARG A 353 6.95 10.73 21.20
CA ARG A 353 5.75 9.89 20.99
C ARG A 353 4.47 10.60 21.44
#